data_AF-A0A1Y4BD35-F1
#
_entry.id   AF-A0A1Y4BD35-F1
#
_cell.length_a   1.000
_cell.length_b   1.000
_cell.length_c   1.000
_cell.angle_alpha   90.00
_cell.angle_beta   90.00
_cell.angle_gamma   90.00
#
_symmetry.space_group_name_H-M   'P 1'
#
loop_
_entity.id
_entity.type
_entity.pdbx_description
1 polymer ?
#
loop_
_entity_poly.entity_id
_entity_poly.type
_entity_poly.pdbx_seq_one_letter_code
_entity_poly.pdbx_strand_id
1 'polypeptide(L)'
;MAVQSVKAKINGQTVNLTYNDGTGFWEATTTAPTSSSYNQPGHYYGVEITATDDSGNDTTINASMGDFQEECQLVVKEKVVPVITINSPTSGAHITNNKPAIQFSITDDDSGVDPDTITVKIDNGSAVSTGITKTPSGKGYTCSYTPESALGDGSHTIYINASDHDGNAATQKSVQFTVDTVAPTLNLTSPVDNLKTNEDTVTVSGTTNDATSSPVTVTINGDPVTVQSNGSFSKAVTLTEGENTITVIATDSAGKSTTIVRHVTKDTGAPVFVSVEIVDNPVGAGDTFVIRVKVTD
;
A
#
# COMPACT_ATOMS: atom_id res chain seq x y z
N MET A 1 60.83 29.18 -30.50
CA MET A 1 60.19 27.91 -30.90
C MET A 1 58.70 28.14 -30.74
N ALA A 2 57.92 28.04 -31.81
CA ALA A 2 56.48 28.23 -31.70
C ALA A 2 55.82 26.89 -31.31
N VAL A 3 54.71 27.00 -30.59
CA VAL A 3 53.85 25.84 -30.29
C VAL A 3 53.10 25.50 -31.58
N GLN A 4 53.26 24.27 -32.05
CA GLN A 4 52.63 23.78 -33.28
C GLN A 4 51.18 23.37 -33.04
N SER A 5 50.91 22.66 -31.93
CA SER A 5 49.55 22.23 -31.59
C SER A 5 49.35 22.07 -30.09
N VAL A 6 48.11 22.29 -29.64
CA VAL A 6 47.67 21.95 -28.28
C VAL A 6 46.40 21.12 -28.40
N LYS A 7 46.34 20.02 -27.65
CA LYS A 7 45.20 19.10 -27.64
C LYS A 7 44.81 18.79 -26.20
N ALA A 8 43.52 18.74 -25.94
CA ALA A 8 42.97 18.20 -24.71
C ALA A 8 42.31 16.86 -24.97
N LYS A 9 42.40 15.92 -24.04
CA LYS A 9 41.71 14.64 -24.07
C LYS A 9 40.88 14.50 -22.80
N ILE A 10 39.56 14.37 -22.97
CA ILE A 10 38.59 14.22 -21.88
C ILE A 10 37.74 12.99 -22.17
N ASN A 11 37.66 12.05 -21.23
CA ASN A 11 36.85 10.82 -21.37
C ASN A 11 37.09 10.07 -22.71
N GLY A 12 38.36 10.03 -23.16
CA GLY A 12 38.76 9.40 -24.42
C GLY A 12 38.52 10.23 -25.69
N GLN A 13 37.80 11.36 -25.61
CA GLN A 13 37.60 12.28 -26.72
C GLN A 13 38.74 13.29 -26.81
N THR A 14 39.39 13.38 -27.98
CA THR A 14 40.39 14.41 -28.27
C THR A 14 39.74 15.67 -28.84
N VAL A 15 40.10 16.82 -28.27
CA VAL A 15 39.71 18.16 -28.67
C VAL A 15 40.98 18.88 -29.12
N ASN A 16 41.03 19.32 -30.38
CA ASN A 16 42.12 20.16 -30.87
C ASN A 16 41.83 21.61 -30.48
N LEU A 17 42.77 22.27 -29.80
CA LEU A 17 42.66 23.66 -29.41
C LEU A 17 43.24 24.54 -30.53
N THR A 18 42.64 25.72 -30.71
CA THR A 18 43.10 26.73 -31.68
C THR A 18 43.61 27.94 -30.92
N TYR A 19 44.76 28.47 -31.32
CA TYR A 19 45.28 29.70 -30.74
C TYR A 19 44.39 30.89 -31.12
N ASN A 20 43.94 31.65 -30.11
CA ASN A 20 43.19 32.87 -30.29
C ASN A 20 44.08 34.07 -29.97
N ASP A 21 44.48 34.83 -31.00
CA ASP A 21 45.34 36.01 -30.87
C ASP A 21 44.72 37.14 -30.01
N GLY A 22 43.39 37.19 -29.91
CA GLY A 22 42.67 38.18 -29.12
C GLY A 22 42.67 37.89 -27.62
N THR A 23 42.66 36.62 -27.22
CA THR A 23 42.68 36.20 -25.81
C THR A 23 44.08 35.78 -25.35
N GLY A 24 44.96 35.43 -26.30
CA GLY A 24 46.29 34.89 -26.04
C GLY A 24 46.28 33.42 -25.61
N PHE A 25 45.13 32.74 -25.66
CA PHE A 25 44.97 31.35 -25.22
C PHE A 25 44.79 30.38 -26.39
N TRP A 26 45.24 29.14 -26.19
CA TRP A 26 44.76 28.01 -26.97
C TRP A 26 43.39 27.62 -26.41
N GLU A 27 42.35 27.63 -27.25
CA GLU A 27 40.98 27.43 -26.81
C GLU A 27 40.17 26.58 -27.80
N ALA A 28 39.14 25.92 -27.28
CA ALA A 28 38.14 25.20 -28.04
C ALA A 28 36.83 25.15 -27.24
N THR A 29 35.71 25.06 -27.94
CA THR A 29 34.42 24.72 -27.33
C THR A 29 34.12 23.25 -27.58
N THR A 30 33.81 22.51 -26.53
CA THR A 30 33.38 21.11 -26.59
C THR A 30 32.23 20.86 -25.61
N THR A 31 31.48 19.79 -25.82
CA THR A 31 30.48 19.32 -24.86
C THR A 31 31.14 18.52 -23.74
N ALA A 32 30.66 18.68 -22.51
CA ALA A 32 31.05 17.83 -21.39
C ALA A 32 30.61 16.36 -21.65
N PRO A 33 31.23 15.38 -20.96
CA PRO A 33 30.70 14.03 -20.86
C PRO A 33 29.21 14.00 -20.51
N THR A 34 28.48 13.03 -21.05
CA THR A 34 27.02 12.89 -20.84
C THR A 34 26.64 12.27 -19.51
N SER A 35 27.63 11.82 -18.73
CA SER A 35 27.45 11.18 -17.43
C SER A 35 28.15 11.99 -16.35
N SER A 36 27.66 11.85 -15.12
CA SER A 36 28.25 12.42 -13.93
C SER A 36 29.69 11.93 -13.74
N SER A 37 30.53 12.84 -13.24
CA SER A 37 31.85 12.47 -12.77
C SER A 37 31.83 11.79 -11.40
N TYR A 38 30.69 11.76 -10.69
CA TYR A 38 30.58 11.20 -9.34
C TYR A 38 31.05 9.75 -9.26
N ASN A 39 30.79 8.92 -10.27
CA ASN A 39 31.23 7.52 -10.29
C ASN A 39 32.67 7.33 -10.80
N GLN A 40 33.37 8.40 -11.16
CA GLN A 40 34.78 8.34 -11.54
C GLN A 40 35.68 8.30 -10.29
N PRO A 41 36.87 7.69 -10.37
CA PRO A 41 37.87 7.82 -9.31
C PRO A 41 38.15 9.29 -8.99
N GLY A 42 37.99 9.68 -7.73
CA GLY A 42 38.17 11.09 -7.30
C GLY A 42 37.02 12.03 -7.66
N HIS A 43 35.91 11.54 -8.22
CA HIS A 43 34.72 12.30 -8.59
C HIS A 43 34.92 13.34 -9.72
N TYR A 44 35.92 13.15 -10.58
CA TYR A 44 36.20 14.01 -11.73
C TYR A 44 36.56 13.22 -12.99
N TYR A 45 36.40 13.83 -14.17
CA TYR A 45 37.04 13.39 -15.41
C TYR A 45 38.42 14.04 -15.52
N GLY A 46 39.46 13.22 -15.66
CA GLY A 46 40.81 13.73 -15.92
C GLY A 46 40.89 14.37 -17.30
N VAL A 47 41.40 15.59 -17.35
CA VAL A 47 41.73 16.30 -18.59
C VAL A 47 43.24 16.15 -18.83
N GLU A 48 43.60 15.49 -19.93
CA GLU A 48 44.99 15.38 -20.38
C GLU A 48 45.26 16.45 -21.43
N ILE A 49 46.26 17.30 -21.22
CA ILE A 49 46.64 18.36 -22.16
C ILE A 49 48.03 18.07 -22.68
N THR A 50 48.17 17.99 -24.01
CA THR A 50 49.45 17.82 -24.70
C THR A 50 49.71 19.02 -25.59
N ALA A 51 50.88 19.64 -25.44
CA ALA A 51 51.40 20.66 -26.32
C ALA A 51 52.61 20.13 -27.10
N THR A 52 52.61 20.35 -28.41
CA THR A 52 53.68 19.94 -29.34
C THR A 52 54.31 21.19 -29.95
N ASP A 53 55.64 21.30 -29.94
CA ASP A 53 56.35 22.39 -30.61
C ASP A 53 56.59 22.11 -32.12
N ASP A 54 57.06 23.11 -32.86
CA ASP A 54 57.40 22.96 -34.30
C ASP A 54 58.47 21.88 -34.58
N SER A 55 59.23 21.47 -33.56
CA SER A 55 60.27 20.44 -33.66
C SER A 55 59.74 19.04 -33.30
N GLY A 56 58.45 18.92 -32.94
CA GLY A 56 57.81 17.67 -32.57
C GLY A 56 58.08 17.22 -31.13
N ASN A 57 58.58 18.10 -30.25
CA ASN A 57 58.70 17.79 -28.83
C ASN A 57 57.35 17.96 -28.13
N ASP A 58 56.97 16.97 -27.33
CA ASP A 58 55.72 16.97 -26.56
C ASP A 58 55.95 17.27 -25.09
N THR A 59 55.01 17.99 -24.47
CA THR A 59 54.82 18.03 -23.02
C THR A 59 53.37 17.73 -22.71
N THR A 60 53.14 16.89 -21.70
CA THR A 60 51.81 16.50 -21.26
C THR A 60 51.64 16.79 -19.77
N ILE A 61 50.47 17.33 -19.40
CA ILE A 61 50.00 17.46 -18.01
C ILE A 61 48.61 16.83 -17.88
N ASN A 62 48.27 16.34 -16.70
CA ASN A 62 46.93 15.82 -16.39
C ASN A 62 46.65 15.85 -14.88
N ALA A 63 45.50 15.31 -14.48
CA ALA A 63 45.06 15.27 -13.08
C ALA A 63 45.92 14.45 -12.11
N SER A 64 46.98 13.77 -12.59
CA SER A 64 47.87 12.92 -11.79
C SER A 64 49.36 13.17 -12.04
N MET A 65 49.73 14.05 -12.99
CA MET A 65 51.12 14.37 -13.31
C MET A 65 51.29 15.79 -13.84
N GLY A 66 52.47 16.36 -13.54
CA GLY A 66 52.83 17.72 -13.91
C GLY A 66 52.32 18.76 -12.91
N ASP A 67 52.51 20.03 -13.25
CA ASP A 67 51.84 21.14 -12.59
C ASP A 67 50.37 21.20 -13.04
N PHE A 68 49.50 21.87 -12.27
CA PHE A 68 48.06 22.06 -12.55
C PHE A 68 47.17 20.81 -12.42
N GLN A 69 47.49 19.91 -11.48
CA GLN A 69 46.75 18.65 -11.29
C GLN A 69 45.29 18.86 -10.89
N GLU A 70 44.98 19.87 -10.07
CA GLU A 70 43.60 20.19 -9.66
C GLU A 70 42.82 20.83 -10.80
N GLU A 71 43.46 21.71 -11.59
CA GLU A 71 42.86 22.37 -12.75
C GLU A 71 42.56 21.40 -13.90
N CYS A 72 43.25 20.26 -13.93
CA CYS A 72 42.97 19.17 -14.86
C CYS A 72 41.81 18.25 -14.41
N GLN A 73 41.10 18.58 -13.32
CA GLN A 73 39.93 17.84 -12.83
C GLN A 73 38.63 18.49 -13.31
N LEU A 74 37.99 17.88 -14.31
CA LEU A 74 36.67 18.31 -14.78
C LEU A 74 35.56 17.60 -13.97
N VAL A 75 34.87 18.35 -13.12
CA VAL A 75 33.67 17.86 -12.43
C VAL A 75 32.45 18.05 -13.33
N VAL A 76 31.71 16.96 -13.56
CA VAL A 76 30.49 16.96 -14.38
C VAL A 76 29.35 16.51 -13.49
N LYS A 77 28.33 17.36 -13.33
CA LYS A 77 27.11 17.02 -12.60
C LYS A 77 26.04 16.51 -13.55
N GLU A 78 25.31 15.49 -13.13
CA GLU A 78 24.12 15.09 -13.84
C GLU A 78 22.96 16.08 -13.68
N LYS A 79 21.91 15.88 -14.48
CA LYS A 79 20.64 16.62 -14.38
C LYS A 79 19.43 15.71 -14.27
N VAL A 80 19.62 14.39 -14.36
CA VAL A 80 18.52 13.44 -14.24
C VAL A 80 18.21 13.35 -12.75
N VAL A 81 16.92 13.35 -12.41
CA VAL A 81 16.49 13.23 -11.01
C VAL A 81 16.19 11.76 -10.72
N PRO A 82 16.33 11.30 -9.46
CA PRO A 82 15.92 9.96 -9.10
C PRO A 82 14.42 9.73 -9.30
N VAL A 83 14.06 8.51 -9.66
CA VAL A 83 12.68 8.07 -9.81
C VAL A 83 12.25 7.25 -8.60
N ILE A 84 11.21 7.71 -7.91
CA ILE A 84 10.62 7.02 -6.75
C ILE A 84 9.38 6.21 -7.19
N THR A 85 9.30 4.97 -6.74
CA THR A 85 8.12 4.09 -6.89
C THR A 85 7.71 3.56 -5.52
N ILE A 86 6.46 3.77 -5.11
CA ILE A 86 5.91 3.21 -3.87
C ILE A 86 5.21 1.88 -4.19
N ASN A 87 5.65 0.81 -3.55
CA ASN A 87 5.17 -0.56 -3.79
C ASN A 87 4.08 -0.99 -2.80
N SER A 88 4.15 -0.50 -1.54
CA SER A 88 3.17 -0.79 -0.49
C SER A 88 3.19 0.28 0.59
N PRO A 89 2.04 0.65 1.19
CA PRO A 89 0.68 0.34 0.72
C PRO A 89 0.39 0.95 -0.66
N THR A 90 -0.55 0.36 -1.40
CA THR A 90 -1.01 0.90 -2.68
C THR A 90 -2.09 1.98 -2.48
N SER A 91 -2.29 2.81 -3.50
CA SER A 91 -3.26 3.91 -3.43
C SER A 91 -4.68 3.39 -3.20
N GLY A 92 -5.34 3.92 -2.16
CA GLY A 92 -6.70 3.55 -1.77
C GLY A 92 -6.82 2.19 -1.08
N ALA A 93 -5.70 1.56 -0.70
CA ALA A 93 -5.76 0.28 0.01
C ALA A 93 -6.42 0.42 1.39
N HIS A 94 -7.27 -0.54 1.74
CA HIS A 94 -7.75 -0.76 3.11
C HIS A 94 -6.92 -1.87 3.74
N ILE A 95 -6.26 -1.59 4.86
CA ILE A 95 -5.35 -2.52 5.52
C ILE A 95 -5.71 -2.69 7.00
N THR A 96 -5.50 -3.90 7.51
CA THR A 96 -5.82 -4.27 8.90
C THR A 96 -4.63 -4.25 9.84
N ASN A 97 -3.42 -4.08 9.29
CA ASN A 97 -2.20 -3.93 10.06
C ASN A 97 -1.93 -2.44 10.30
N ASN A 98 -2.05 -2.00 11.55
CA ASN A 98 -1.79 -0.62 11.96
C ASN A 98 -0.30 -0.26 12.10
N LYS A 99 0.60 -1.21 11.82
CA LYS A 99 2.04 -0.96 11.58
C LYS A 99 2.43 -1.53 10.22
N PRO A 100 1.92 -0.95 9.12
CA PRO A 100 2.20 -1.47 7.80
C PRO A 100 3.69 -1.34 7.45
N ALA A 101 4.22 -2.34 6.76
CA ALA A 101 5.51 -2.20 6.09
C ALA A 101 5.32 -1.32 4.84
N ILE A 102 5.94 -0.14 4.88
CA ILE A 102 6.02 0.80 3.77
C ILE A 102 7.19 0.37 2.89
N GLN A 103 6.91 -0.02 1.65
CA GLN A 103 7.89 -0.53 0.71
C GLN A 103 7.94 0.38 -0.52
N PHE A 104 9.14 0.76 -0.93
CA PHE A 104 9.36 1.64 -2.09
C PHE A 104 10.72 1.37 -2.71
N SER A 105 10.89 1.78 -3.96
CA SER A 105 12.12 1.65 -4.73
C SER A 105 12.50 3.01 -5.29
N ILE A 106 13.80 3.29 -5.36
CA ILE A 106 14.35 4.53 -5.88
C ILE A 106 15.44 4.15 -6.87
N THR A 107 15.36 4.65 -8.09
CA THR A 107 16.34 4.39 -9.16
C THR A 107 16.93 5.67 -9.68
N ASP A 108 18.23 5.66 -9.94
CA ASP A 108 18.97 6.72 -10.61
C ASP A 108 20.14 6.05 -11.35
N ASP A 109 20.26 6.26 -12.66
CA ASP A 109 21.19 5.52 -13.51
C ASP A 109 22.56 6.22 -13.67
N ASP A 110 22.69 7.48 -13.23
CA ASP A 110 23.91 8.27 -13.44
C ASP A 110 24.75 8.38 -12.16
N SER A 111 24.65 9.44 -11.35
CA SER A 111 25.38 9.57 -10.08
C SER A 111 24.89 8.58 -9.03
N GLY A 112 23.66 8.08 -9.16
CA GLY A 112 23.04 7.17 -8.21
C GLY A 112 22.36 7.90 -7.06
N VAL A 113 21.57 7.17 -6.30
CA VAL A 113 20.77 7.74 -5.20
C VAL A 113 21.67 7.99 -3.98
N ASP A 114 21.62 9.18 -3.39
CA ASP A 114 22.25 9.44 -2.10
C ASP A 114 21.37 8.84 -0.98
N PRO A 115 21.82 7.75 -0.31
CA PRO A 115 21.01 7.09 0.71
C PRO A 115 20.69 8.00 1.90
N ASP A 116 21.52 9.00 2.22
CA ASP A 116 21.31 9.86 3.39
C ASP A 116 20.16 10.85 3.20
N THR A 117 19.74 11.07 1.95
CA THR A 117 18.61 11.92 1.60
C THR A 117 17.27 11.19 1.58
N ILE A 118 17.28 9.86 1.66
CA ILE A 118 16.05 9.04 1.64
C ILE A 118 15.28 9.26 2.93
N THR A 119 14.05 9.77 2.80
CA THR A 119 13.16 10.01 3.93
C THR A 119 11.75 9.48 3.70
N VAL A 120 11.11 9.05 4.78
CA VAL A 120 9.68 8.71 4.84
C VAL A 120 9.00 9.71 5.76
N LYS A 121 7.85 10.25 5.35
CA LYS A 121 6.96 11.01 6.23
C LYS A 121 5.57 10.40 6.18
N ILE A 122 4.91 10.32 7.34
CA ILE A 122 3.53 9.84 7.47
C ILE A 122 2.67 11.01 7.94
N ASP A 123 1.59 11.28 7.22
CA ASP A 123 0.64 12.36 7.45
C ASP A 123 1.34 13.71 7.64
N ASN A 124 1.01 14.41 8.73
CA ASN A 124 1.60 15.67 9.12
C ASN A 124 2.81 15.50 10.07
N GLY A 125 3.28 14.27 10.26
CA GLY A 125 4.46 14.00 11.07
C GLY A 125 5.76 14.56 10.48
N SER A 126 6.84 14.47 11.26
CA SER A 126 8.18 14.79 10.77
C SER A 126 8.67 13.72 9.81
N ALA A 127 9.47 14.12 8.82
CA ALA A 127 10.19 13.16 7.99
C ALA A 127 11.24 12.42 8.82
N VAL A 128 11.37 11.11 8.60
CA VAL A 128 12.36 10.24 9.24
C VAL A 128 13.33 9.69 8.21
N SER A 129 14.60 9.57 8.60
CA SER A 129 15.67 8.93 7.82
C SER A 129 16.21 7.66 8.49
N THR A 130 15.89 7.47 9.78
CA THR A 130 16.29 6.31 10.59
C THR A 130 15.26 5.19 10.52
N GLY A 131 15.69 3.94 10.70
CA GLY A 131 14.82 2.76 10.66
C GLY A 131 14.37 2.33 9.27
N ILE A 132 14.76 3.06 8.22
CA ILE A 132 14.57 2.66 6.83
C ILE A 132 15.64 1.63 6.49
N THR A 133 15.21 0.41 6.17
CA THR A 133 16.09 -0.60 5.56
C THR A 133 16.31 -0.21 4.11
N LYS A 134 17.58 -0.08 3.69
CA LYS A 134 17.98 0.33 2.34
C LYS A 134 18.85 -0.77 1.74
N THR A 135 18.31 -1.51 0.78
CA THR A 135 19.02 -2.59 0.10
C THR A 135 19.47 -2.08 -1.28
N PRO A 136 20.78 -2.06 -1.59
CA PRO A 136 21.25 -1.61 -2.89
C PRO A 136 20.63 -2.40 -4.04
N SER A 137 20.23 -1.69 -5.11
CA SER A 137 19.69 -2.27 -6.34
C SER A 137 20.18 -1.46 -7.53
N GLY A 138 21.23 -1.95 -8.21
CA GLY A 138 21.96 -1.13 -9.18
C GLY A 138 22.60 0.08 -8.51
N LYS A 139 22.37 1.27 -9.08
CA LYS A 139 22.74 2.57 -8.50
C LYS A 139 21.63 3.21 -7.65
N GLY A 140 20.57 2.44 -7.38
CA GLY A 140 19.45 2.83 -6.54
C GLY A 140 19.28 1.92 -5.32
N TYR A 141 18.09 1.96 -4.72
CA TYR A 141 17.74 1.19 -3.53
C TYR A 141 16.32 0.63 -3.60
N THR A 142 16.15 -0.57 -3.06
CA THR A 142 14.86 -1.04 -2.56
C THR A 142 14.80 -0.78 -1.06
N CYS A 143 13.71 -0.20 -0.59
CA CYS A 143 13.57 0.29 0.77
C CYS A 143 12.33 -0.28 1.47
N SER A 144 12.46 -0.48 2.77
CA SER A 144 11.34 -0.85 3.66
C SER A 144 11.41 -0.07 4.97
N TYR A 145 10.26 0.41 5.45
CA TYR A 145 10.11 1.11 6.71
C TYR A 145 8.84 0.67 7.43
N THR A 146 8.93 0.40 8.73
CA THR A 146 7.78 0.09 9.59
C THR A 146 7.62 1.18 10.63
N PRO A 147 6.44 1.82 10.76
CA PRO A 147 6.20 2.83 11.79
C PRO A 147 6.44 2.30 13.21
N GLU A 148 7.12 3.08 14.04
CA GLU A 148 7.39 2.69 15.44
C GLU A 148 6.12 2.66 16.30
N SER A 149 5.22 3.61 16.06
CA SER A 149 3.90 3.71 16.69
C SER A 149 2.83 3.13 15.79
N ALA A 150 1.82 2.50 16.37
CA ALA A 150 0.65 2.08 15.62
C ALA A 150 -0.08 3.32 15.06
N LEU A 151 -0.45 3.25 13.79
CA LEU A 151 -1.34 4.20 13.15
C LEU A 151 -2.76 4.01 13.72
N GLY A 152 -3.53 5.10 13.82
CA GLY A 152 -4.95 5.00 14.17
C GLY A 152 -5.75 4.39 13.03
N ASP A 153 -7.02 4.07 13.28
CA ASP A 153 -7.93 3.78 12.16
C ASP A 153 -8.27 5.07 11.40
N GLY A 154 -8.47 4.95 10.10
CA GLY A 154 -8.77 6.05 9.19
C GLY A 154 -7.72 6.25 8.10
N SER A 155 -7.82 7.38 7.41
CA SER A 155 -6.98 7.69 6.25
C SER A 155 -5.59 8.18 6.67
N HIS A 156 -4.57 7.61 6.03
CA HIS A 156 -3.17 7.95 6.19
C HIS A 156 -2.52 8.21 4.83
N THR A 157 -1.55 9.12 4.79
CA THR A 157 -0.76 9.43 3.59
C THR A 157 0.73 9.30 3.88
N ILE A 158 1.44 8.54 3.07
CA ILE A 158 2.91 8.46 3.11
C ILE A 158 3.52 9.37 2.05
N TYR A 159 4.67 9.95 2.35
CA TYR A 159 5.46 10.79 1.45
C TYR A 159 6.91 10.29 1.45
N ILE A 160 7.48 10.09 0.26
CA ILE A 160 8.86 9.66 0.07
C ILE A 160 9.64 10.76 -0.66
N ASN A 161 10.81 11.10 -0.13
CA ASN A 161 11.79 11.99 -0.79
C ASN A 161 13.13 11.29 -0.89
N ALA A 162 13.91 11.67 -1.92
CA ALA A 162 15.29 11.29 -2.13
C ALA A 162 15.94 12.29 -3.09
N SER A 163 17.26 12.37 -3.08
CA SER A 163 18.08 13.08 -4.06
C SER A 163 19.20 12.14 -4.54
N ASP A 164 19.79 12.46 -5.68
CA ASP A 164 21.01 11.81 -6.15
C ASP A 164 22.25 12.37 -5.41
N HIS A 165 23.43 11.84 -5.75
CA HIS A 165 24.69 12.29 -5.18
C HIS A 165 25.18 13.66 -5.69
N ASP A 166 24.66 14.13 -6.83
CA ASP A 166 24.99 15.45 -7.40
C ASP A 166 24.09 16.59 -6.88
N GLY A 167 23.03 16.24 -6.13
CA GLY A 167 22.10 17.13 -5.45
C GLY A 167 20.76 17.35 -6.16
N ASN A 168 20.43 16.56 -7.18
CA ASN A 168 19.14 16.65 -7.86
C ASN A 168 18.04 15.94 -7.05
N ALA A 169 17.06 16.71 -6.58
CA ALA A 169 15.95 16.19 -5.79
C ALA A 169 14.90 15.50 -6.67
N ALA A 170 14.50 14.29 -6.29
CA ALA A 170 13.39 13.59 -6.91
C ALA A 170 12.08 14.36 -6.71
N THR A 171 11.15 14.19 -7.66
CA THR A 171 9.77 14.61 -7.43
C THR A 171 9.18 13.77 -6.30
N GLN A 172 8.74 14.42 -5.21
CA GLN A 172 8.12 13.74 -4.06
C GLN A 172 6.97 12.85 -4.53
N LYS A 173 6.94 11.61 -4.03
CA LYS A 173 5.84 10.69 -4.25
C LYS A 173 5.05 10.50 -2.97
N SER A 174 3.73 10.40 -3.10
CA SER A 174 2.85 10.09 -1.99
C SER A 174 1.79 9.08 -2.38
N VAL A 175 1.30 8.36 -1.37
CA VAL A 175 0.19 7.39 -1.51
C VAL A 175 -0.69 7.51 -0.28
N GLN A 176 -2.00 7.56 -0.50
CA GLN A 176 -3.01 7.51 0.56
C GLN A 176 -3.56 6.10 0.69
N PHE A 177 -3.75 5.63 1.93
CA PHE A 177 -4.37 4.36 2.30
C PHE A 177 -5.21 4.52 3.56
N THR A 178 -5.99 3.50 3.91
CA THR A 178 -6.85 3.49 5.10
C THR A 178 -6.44 2.34 6.00
N VAL A 179 -6.18 2.63 7.28
CA VAL A 179 -6.01 1.61 8.32
C VAL A 179 -7.38 1.34 8.93
N ASP A 180 -7.72 0.08 9.08
CA ASP A 180 -8.97 -0.34 9.72
C ASP A 180 -8.79 -1.65 10.49
N THR A 181 -8.75 -1.52 11.82
CA THR A 181 -8.54 -2.63 12.74
C THR A 181 -9.83 -3.10 13.41
N VAL A 182 -10.94 -2.41 13.17
CA VAL A 182 -12.26 -2.70 13.72
C VAL A 182 -13.03 -3.59 12.73
N ALA A 183 -14.08 -4.27 13.20
CA ALA A 183 -14.98 -5.05 12.36
C ALA A 183 -16.34 -4.34 12.32
N PRO A 184 -17.15 -4.54 11.28
CA PRO A 184 -18.42 -3.84 11.15
C PRO A 184 -19.35 -4.23 12.30
N THR A 185 -20.17 -3.27 12.74
CA THR A 185 -21.29 -3.58 13.63
C THR A 185 -22.33 -4.41 12.87
N LEU A 186 -22.95 -5.39 13.54
CA LEU A 186 -24.00 -6.23 12.97
C LEU A 186 -25.09 -6.45 14.01
N ASN A 187 -26.33 -6.06 13.69
CA ASN A 187 -27.48 -6.19 14.58
C ASN A 187 -28.63 -6.88 13.84
N LEU A 188 -29.10 -8.02 14.34
CA LEU A 188 -30.28 -8.71 13.79
C LEU A 188 -31.54 -8.36 14.57
N THR A 189 -32.54 -7.87 13.85
CA THR A 189 -33.89 -7.60 14.38
C THR A 189 -34.84 -8.80 14.23
N SER A 190 -34.61 -9.64 13.22
CA SER A 190 -35.36 -10.88 13.00
C SER A 190 -34.47 -11.92 12.32
N PRO A 191 -34.64 -13.22 12.60
CA PRO A 191 -35.44 -13.75 13.71
C PRO A 191 -34.75 -13.50 15.06
N VAL A 192 -35.53 -13.62 16.14
CA VAL A 192 -34.97 -13.83 17.49
C VAL A 192 -34.32 -15.22 17.55
N ASP A 193 -33.35 -15.41 18.44
CA ASP A 193 -32.72 -16.71 18.60
C ASP A 193 -33.68 -17.72 19.23
N ASN A 194 -33.59 -18.99 18.80
CA ASN A 194 -34.47 -20.10 19.19
C ASN A 194 -35.95 -19.85 18.87
N LEU A 195 -36.23 -19.15 17.76
CA LEU A 195 -37.60 -18.97 17.27
C LEU A 195 -38.20 -20.34 16.92
N LYS A 196 -39.39 -20.63 17.44
CA LYS A 196 -40.22 -21.77 16.99
C LYS A 196 -41.33 -21.27 16.09
N THR A 197 -41.54 -21.89 14.94
CA THR A 197 -42.55 -21.48 13.96
C THR A 197 -43.07 -22.68 13.18
N ASN A 198 -44.25 -22.57 12.59
CA ASN A 198 -44.77 -23.54 11.62
C ASN A 198 -44.70 -23.01 10.17
N GLU A 199 -44.12 -21.83 9.96
CA GLU A 199 -43.98 -21.20 8.65
C GLU A 199 -42.85 -21.85 7.81
N ASP A 200 -43.01 -21.87 6.49
CA ASP A 200 -42.01 -22.41 5.55
C ASP A 200 -40.78 -21.51 5.38
N THR A 201 -40.91 -20.22 5.72
CA THR A 201 -39.85 -19.24 5.56
C THR A 201 -39.75 -18.31 6.76
N VAL A 202 -38.56 -17.79 7.00
CA VAL A 202 -38.34 -16.71 7.96
C VAL A 202 -37.64 -15.55 7.26
N THR A 203 -38.07 -14.33 7.56
CA THR A 203 -37.37 -13.13 7.08
C THR A 203 -36.27 -12.78 8.06
N VAL A 204 -35.02 -12.90 7.61
CA VAL A 204 -33.85 -12.39 8.32
C VAL A 204 -33.72 -10.92 7.98
N SER A 205 -33.61 -10.07 8.99
CA SER A 205 -33.45 -8.62 8.81
C SER A 205 -32.61 -8.02 9.93
N GLY A 206 -31.84 -7.00 9.57
CA GLY A 206 -30.92 -6.34 10.48
C GLY A 206 -30.31 -5.09 9.90
N THR A 207 -29.35 -4.54 10.64
CA THR A 207 -28.53 -3.41 10.23
C THR A 207 -27.05 -3.73 10.40
N THR A 208 -26.23 -3.13 9.56
CA THR A 208 -24.78 -3.15 9.67
C THR A 208 -24.20 -1.79 9.35
N ASN A 209 -23.07 -1.45 9.96
CA ASN A 209 -22.36 -0.21 9.70
C ASN A 209 -20.88 -0.35 10.07
N ASP A 210 -20.03 0.33 9.33
CA ASP A 210 -18.62 0.54 9.65
C ASP A 210 -18.22 1.99 9.32
N ALA A 211 -17.62 2.67 10.29
CA ALA A 211 -17.30 4.09 10.18
C ALA A 211 -15.97 4.35 9.45
N THR A 212 -15.06 3.37 9.45
CA THR A 212 -13.68 3.50 8.96
C THR A 212 -13.46 2.77 7.65
N SER A 213 -14.38 1.86 7.26
CA SER A 213 -14.22 1.00 6.10
C SER A 213 -15.56 0.64 5.45
N SER A 214 -15.86 1.31 4.34
CA SER A 214 -17.08 1.12 3.57
C SER A 214 -16.76 0.82 2.09
N PRO A 215 -17.61 0.05 1.38
CA PRO A 215 -18.88 -0.52 1.84
C PRO A 215 -18.73 -1.76 2.73
N VAL A 216 -19.76 -2.04 3.53
CA VAL A 216 -19.95 -3.32 4.23
C VAL A 216 -20.82 -4.24 3.38
N THR A 217 -20.42 -5.51 3.27
CA THR A 217 -21.16 -6.57 2.60
C THR A 217 -21.77 -7.52 3.64
N VAL A 218 -22.93 -8.12 3.35
CA VAL A 218 -23.59 -9.09 4.25
C VAL A 218 -23.87 -10.38 3.49
N THR A 219 -23.63 -11.52 4.14
CA THR A 219 -24.09 -12.83 3.68
C THR A 219 -25.03 -13.46 4.71
N ILE A 220 -26.03 -14.21 4.23
CA ILE A 220 -26.94 -15.01 5.04
C ILE A 220 -26.90 -16.44 4.49
N ASN A 221 -26.42 -17.38 5.31
CA ASN A 221 -26.11 -18.76 4.92
C ASN A 221 -25.16 -18.85 3.72
N GLY A 222 -24.20 -17.92 3.64
CA GLY A 222 -23.21 -17.83 2.56
C GLY A 222 -23.68 -17.08 1.31
N ASP A 223 -24.98 -16.83 1.17
CA ASP A 223 -25.51 -16.07 0.05
C ASP A 223 -25.43 -14.56 0.30
N PRO A 224 -25.01 -13.74 -0.69
CA PRO A 224 -24.93 -12.30 -0.54
C PRO A 224 -26.31 -11.63 -0.39
N VAL A 225 -26.35 -10.53 0.37
CA VAL A 225 -27.53 -9.70 0.61
C VAL A 225 -27.19 -8.25 0.33
N THR A 226 -28.12 -7.53 -0.31
CA THR A 226 -27.97 -6.10 -0.53
C THR A 226 -28.10 -5.33 0.78
N VAL A 227 -27.06 -4.56 1.12
CA VAL A 227 -27.08 -3.58 2.22
C VAL A 227 -27.50 -2.23 1.64
N GLN A 228 -28.54 -1.64 2.21
CA GLN A 228 -29.05 -0.33 1.80
C GLN A 228 -28.14 0.80 2.33
N SER A 229 -28.32 2.03 1.82
CA SER A 229 -27.52 3.18 2.23
C SER A 229 -27.64 3.55 3.72
N ASN A 230 -28.72 3.12 4.38
CA ASN A 230 -28.92 3.27 5.83
C ASN A 230 -28.38 2.08 6.64
N GLY A 231 -27.66 1.15 6.01
CA GLY A 231 -27.10 -0.04 6.63
C GLY A 231 -28.09 -1.20 6.81
N SER A 232 -29.37 -1.03 6.46
CA SER A 232 -30.36 -2.10 6.59
C SER A 232 -30.24 -3.17 5.51
N PHE A 233 -30.54 -4.41 5.87
CA PHE A 233 -30.57 -5.54 4.94
C PHE A 233 -31.70 -6.50 5.33
N SER A 234 -32.21 -7.24 4.36
CA SER A 234 -33.19 -8.29 4.60
C SER A 234 -33.16 -9.38 3.54
N LYS A 235 -33.43 -10.63 3.95
CA LYS A 235 -33.58 -11.77 3.05
C LYS A 235 -34.52 -12.82 3.67
N ALA A 236 -35.36 -13.42 2.83
CA ALA A 236 -36.12 -14.61 3.22
C ALA A 236 -35.24 -15.86 3.17
N VAL A 237 -35.32 -16.70 4.21
CA VAL A 237 -34.66 -17.99 4.32
C VAL A 237 -35.72 -19.07 4.39
N THR A 238 -35.65 -20.06 3.51
CA THR A 238 -36.52 -21.24 3.54
C THR A 238 -36.07 -22.17 4.67
N LEU A 239 -37.02 -22.63 5.47
CA LEU A 239 -36.79 -23.52 6.60
C LEU A 239 -37.08 -24.97 6.20
N THR A 240 -36.23 -25.88 6.65
CA THR A 240 -36.50 -27.31 6.68
C THR A 240 -37.17 -27.70 8.01
N GLU A 241 -37.99 -28.75 8.00
CA GLU A 241 -38.60 -29.26 9.24
C GLU A 241 -37.53 -29.57 10.29
N GLY A 242 -37.81 -29.23 11.55
CA GLY A 242 -36.86 -29.33 12.65
C GLY A 242 -35.96 -28.10 12.76
N GLU A 243 -34.74 -28.32 13.25
CA GLU A 243 -33.82 -27.25 13.61
C GLU A 243 -33.09 -26.66 12.39
N ASN A 244 -33.11 -25.34 12.26
CA ASN A 244 -32.42 -24.58 11.22
C ASN A 244 -31.41 -23.63 11.84
N THR A 245 -30.16 -23.70 11.37
CA THR A 245 -29.11 -22.74 11.74
C THR A 245 -28.96 -21.68 10.66
N ILE A 246 -29.11 -20.41 11.05
CA ILE A 246 -28.96 -19.26 10.17
C ILE A 246 -27.71 -18.49 10.58
N THR A 247 -26.72 -18.45 9.70
CA THR A 247 -25.46 -17.72 9.91
C THR A 247 -25.47 -16.43 9.09
N VAL A 248 -25.31 -15.29 9.76
CA VAL A 248 -25.21 -13.97 9.14
C VAL A 248 -23.82 -13.40 9.38
N ILE A 249 -23.15 -12.97 8.32
CA ILE A 249 -21.80 -12.42 8.38
C ILE A 249 -21.81 -11.05 7.71
N ALA A 250 -21.36 -10.02 8.41
CA ALA A 250 -21.06 -8.71 7.84
C ALA A 250 -19.55 -8.55 7.70
N THR A 251 -19.08 -8.07 6.54
CA THR A 251 -17.66 -7.91 6.21
C THR A 251 -17.40 -6.54 5.58
N ASP A 252 -16.46 -5.77 6.12
CA ASP A 252 -16.07 -4.47 5.57
C ASP A 252 -15.04 -4.58 4.42
N SER A 253 -14.60 -3.43 3.91
CA SER A 253 -13.64 -3.33 2.80
C SER A 253 -12.19 -3.64 3.20
N ALA A 254 -11.88 -3.69 4.48
CA ALA A 254 -10.60 -4.17 5.02
C ALA A 254 -10.60 -5.68 5.24
N GLY A 255 -11.75 -6.35 5.05
CA GLY A 255 -11.95 -7.78 5.18
C GLY A 255 -12.25 -8.22 6.61
N LYS A 256 -12.54 -7.31 7.53
CA LYS A 256 -12.87 -7.66 8.92
C LYS A 256 -14.35 -7.98 9.02
N SER A 257 -14.70 -8.92 9.90
CA SER A 257 -16.03 -9.52 9.90
C SER A 257 -16.63 -9.68 11.29
N THR A 258 -17.96 -9.54 11.36
CA THR A 258 -18.78 -9.87 12.52
C THR A 258 -19.81 -10.92 12.13
N THR A 259 -19.95 -11.96 12.96
CA THR A 259 -20.85 -13.10 12.70
C THR A 259 -21.90 -13.21 13.78
N ILE A 260 -23.17 -13.38 13.39
CA ILE A 260 -24.27 -13.76 14.28
C ILE A 260 -24.90 -15.06 13.78
N VAL A 261 -25.19 -15.97 14.70
CA VAL A 261 -25.92 -17.22 14.44
C VAL A 261 -27.29 -17.15 15.11
N ARG A 262 -28.32 -17.61 14.40
CA ARG A 262 -29.70 -17.78 14.91
C ARG A 262 -30.16 -19.21 14.71
N HIS A 263 -30.87 -19.72 15.71
CA HIS A 263 -31.53 -21.02 15.73
C HIS A 263 -33.03 -20.83 15.49
N VAL A 264 -33.60 -21.57 14.54
CA VAL A 264 -35.02 -21.55 14.23
C VAL A 264 -35.54 -22.97 14.09
N THR A 265 -36.46 -23.38 14.96
CA THR A 265 -37.13 -24.67 14.85
C THR A 265 -38.41 -24.50 14.04
N LYS A 266 -38.49 -25.18 12.89
CA LYS A 266 -39.75 -25.36 12.17
C LYS A 266 -40.46 -26.59 12.70
N ASP A 267 -41.71 -26.44 13.11
CA ASP A 267 -42.58 -27.52 13.56
C ASP A 267 -43.98 -27.37 12.97
N THR A 268 -44.30 -28.26 12.04
CA THR A 268 -45.61 -28.38 11.38
C THR A 268 -46.44 -29.53 11.96
N GLY A 269 -45.90 -30.27 12.92
CA GLY A 269 -46.62 -31.29 13.66
C GLY A 269 -47.74 -30.65 14.46
N ALA A 270 -48.97 -31.10 14.22
CA ALA A 270 -50.08 -30.77 15.10
C ALA A 270 -50.13 -31.78 16.26
N PRO A 271 -50.45 -31.35 17.49
CA PRO A 271 -50.67 -32.27 18.59
C PRO A 271 -51.75 -33.29 18.25
N VAL A 272 -51.53 -34.54 18.65
CA VAL A 272 -52.43 -35.66 18.38
C VAL A 272 -53.15 -36.09 19.65
N PHE A 273 -54.46 -36.32 19.56
CA PHE A 273 -55.22 -36.94 20.64
C PHE A 273 -54.80 -38.41 20.82
N VAL A 274 -54.41 -38.75 22.04
CA VAL A 274 -54.08 -40.12 22.44
C VAL A 274 -55.31 -40.84 23.00
N SER A 275 -56.11 -40.15 23.83
CA SER A 275 -57.35 -40.72 24.38
C SER A 275 -58.32 -39.63 24.87
N VAL A 276 -59.62 -39.88 24.74
CA VAL A 276 -60.69 -39.06 25.33
C VAL A 276 -61.60 -39.96 26.16
N GLU A 277 -61.83 -39.61 27.41
CA GLU A 277 -62.72 -40.32 28.34
C GLU A 277 -63.70 -39.33 28.96
N ILE A 278 -64.99 -39.65 28.92
CA ILE A 278 -66.02 -38.94 29.69
C ILE A 278 -66.43 -39.84 30.84
N VAL A 279 -65.97 -39.49 32.04
CA VAL A 279 -66.29 -40.19 33.28
C VAL A 279 -67.69 -39.77 33.72
N ASP A 280 -68.47 -40.72 34.25
CA ASP A 280 -69.87 -40.53 34.66
C ASP A 280 -70.85 -40.29 33.50
N ASN A 281 -70.58 -40.87 32.32
CA ASN A 281 -71.50 -40.82 31.17
C ASN A 281 -72.32 -42.12 31.04
N PRO A 282 -73.67 -42.10 31.03
CA PRO A 282 -74.55 -40.92 31.05
C PRO A 282 -74.68 -40.27 32.43
N VAL A 283 -74.81 -38.94 32.43
CA VAL A 283 -74.93 -38.09 33.64
C VAL A 283 -76.35 -37.53 33.78
N GLY A 284 -76.80 -37.31 35.02
CA GLY A 284 -78.08 -36.68 35.31
C GLY A 284 -78.14 -35.21 34.88
N ALA A 285 -79.33 -34.71 34.56
CA ALA A 285 -79.52 -33.31 34.20
C ALA A 285 -79.22 -32.40 35.41
N GLY A 286 -78.16 -31.59 35.30
CA GLY A 286 -77.68 -30.71 36.38
C GLY A 286 -76.54 -31.29 37.22
N ASP A 287 -76.20 -32.58 37.03
CA ASP A 287 -75.05 -33.21 37.68
C ASP A 287 -73.74 -32.92 36.94
N THR A 288 -72.61 -33.10 37.63
CA THR A 288 -71.27 -32.91 37.06
C THR A 288 -70.71 -34.21 36.49
N PHE A 289 -69.92 -34.11 35.42
CA PHE A 289 -69.14 -35.21 34.83
C PHE A 289 -67.71 -34.72 34.56
N VAL A 290 -66.76 -35.64 34.32
CA VAL A 290 -65.36 -35.28 34.06
C VAL A 290 -64.96 -35.64 32.63
N ILE A 291 -64.34 -34.71 31.92
CA ILE A 291 -63.68 -34.96 30.63
C ILE A 291 -62.18 -35.13 30.89
N ARG A 292 -61.62 -36.27 30.51
CA ARG A 292 -60.18 -36.51 30.50
C ARG A 292 -59.71 -36.62 29.06
N VAL A 293 -58.70 -35.83 28.71
CA VAL A 293 -58.07 -35.85 27.40
C VAL A 293 -56.58 -36.06 27.59
N LYS A 294 -56.01 -36.99 26.84
CA LYS A 294 -54.56 -37.16 26.70
C LYS A 294 -54.18 -36.73 25.30
N VAL A 295 -53.22 -35.82 25.18
CA VAL A 295 -52.62 -35.35 23.93
C VAL A 295 -51.11 -35.61 23.95
N THR A 296 -50.50 -35.71 22.78
CA THR A 296 -49.05 -35.77 22.58
C THR A 296 -48.65 -34.83 21.46
N ASP A 297 -47.41 -34.31 21.54
CA ASP A 297 -46.75 -33.47 20.54
C ASP A 297 -45.31 -33.99 20.39
#